data_AF-A0A535KXD3-F1
#
_entry.id   AF-A0A535KXD3-F1
#
_cell.length_a   1.000
_cell.length_b   1.000
_cell.length_c   1.000
_cell.angle_alpha   90.00
_cell.angle_beta   90.00
_cell.angle_gamma   90.00
#
_symmetry.space_group_name_H-M   'P 1'
#
loop_
_entity.id
_entity.type
_entity.pdbx_description
1 polymer ?
#
loop_
_entity_poly.entity_id
_entity_poly.type
_entity_poly.pdbx_seq_one_letter_code
_entity_poly.pdbx_strand_id
1 'polypeptide(L)'
;MATRILNAVASDVRFPTSRTLAGSDAMNRDPDYSAAYVTLETDDPGGLSGHGLTFTTGRGTELCVEAIRLLANHVVGLKMEDIAADM
;
A
#
# COMPACT_ATOMS: atom_id res chain seq x y z
N MET A 1 -18.87 13.46 12.84
CA MET A 1 -18.34 12.33 13.64
C MET A 1 -16.89 12.17 13.26
N ALA A 2 -16.05 11.64 14.14
CA ALA A 2 -14.64 11.40 13.84
C ALA A 2 -14.52 10.16 12.95
N THR A 3 -13.83 10.27 11.80
CA THR A 3 -13.70 9.17 10.83
C THR A 3 -12.76 8.10 11.37
N ARG A 4 -13.21 6.85 11.48
CA ARG A 4 -12.44 5.73 11.99
C ARG A 4 -11.98 4.80 10.88
N ILE A 5 -10.73 4.36 10.94
CA ILE A 5 -10.20 3.31 10.08
C ILE A 5 -10.75 1.96 10.54
N LEU A 6 -11.44 1.26 9.66
CA LEU A 6 -12.06 -0.04 9.93
C LEU A 6 -11.17 -1.21 9.50
N ASN A 7 -10.38 -1.03 8.45
CA ASN A 7 -9.63 -2.12 7.85
C ASN A 7 -8.42 -1.59 7.03
N ALA A 8 -7.45 -2.46 6.79
CA ALA A 8 -6.33 -2.21 5.89
C ALA A 8 -6.21 -3.39 4.90
N VAL A 9 -6.54 -3.15 3.64
CA VAL A 9 -6.52 -4.17 2.57
C VAL A 9 -5.22 -4.04 1.79
N ALA A 10 -4.38 -5.07 1.84
CA ALA A 10 -3.09 -5.11 1.14
C ALA A 10 -3.13 -6.03 -0.09
N SER A 11 -2.69 -5.49 -1.24
CA SER A 11 -2.71 -6.11 -2.56
C SER A 11 -1.32 -6.15 -3.18
N ASP A 12 -0.97 -7.28 -3.79
CA ASP A 12 0.23 -7.44 -4.61
C ASP A 12 -0.12 -7.10 -6.07
N VAL A 13 0.40 -5.97 -6.55
CA VAL A 13 0.14 -5.47 -7.91
C VAL A 13 1.44 -5.48 -8.70
N ARG A 14 1.45 -6.11 -9.87
CA ARG A 14 2.65 -6.21 -10.73
C ARG A 14 2.33 -5.86 -12.17
N PHE A 15 3.20 -5.06 -12.78
CA PHE A 15 3.14 -4.69 -14.18
C PHE A 15 4.32 -5.35 -14.93
N PRO A 16 4.09 -6.02 -16.07
CA PRO A 16 5.12 -6.78 -16.78
C PRO A 16 6.05 -5.87 -17.61
N THR A 17 6.68 -4.88 -16.96
CA THR A 17 7.59 -3.90 -17.60
C THR A 17 8.85 -4.56 -18.16
N SER A 18 9.23 -5.74 -17.66
CA SER A 18 10.33 -6.54 -18.21
C SER A 18 10.14 -6.89 -19.69
N ARG A 19 8.90 -6.99 -20.19
CA ARG A 19 8.61 -7.30 -21.60
C ARG A 19 9.14 -6.25 -22.58
N THR A 20 9.27 -5.00 -22.14
CA THR A 20 9.82 -3.90 -22.93
C THR A 20 11.11 -3.34 -22.35
N LEU A 21 11.63 -3.96 -21.28
CA LEU A 21 12.78 -3.49 -20.49
C LEU A 21 12.63 -2.06 -19.98
N ALA A 22 11.39 -1.60 -19.78
CA ALA A 22 11.13 -0.29 -19.20
C ALA A 22 11.64 -0.25 -17.75
N GLY A 23 12.50 0.73 -17.45
CA GLY A 23 13.13 0.86 -16.13
C GLY A 23 14.37 0.01 -15.92
N SER A 24 14.85 -0.71 -16.94
CA SER A 24 16.10 -1.47 -16.84
C SER A 24 17.32 -0.56 -16.59
N ASP A 25 18.22 -1.04 -15.75
CA ASP A 25 19.49 -0.40 -15.47
C ASP A 25 20.63 -1.43 -15.35
N ALA A 26 21.83 -0.97 -14.99
CA ALA A 26 23.00 -1.85 -14.88
C ALA A 26 22.80 -3.00 -13.87
N MET A 27 22.09 -2.74 -12.76
CA MET A 27 21.80 -3.69 -11.68
C MET A 27 20.46 -4.40 -11.88
N ASN A 28 19.40 -3.64 -12.14
CA ASN A 28 18.04 -4.14 -12.31
C ASN A 28 17.76 -4.33 -13.80
N ARG A 29 18.21 -5.45 -14.37
CA ARG A 29 18.18 -5.67 -15.82
C ARG A 29 16.78 -5.86 -16.40
N ASP A 30 15.88 -6.50 -15.67
CA ASP A 30 14.56 -6.93 -16.12
C ASP A 30 13.48 -6.67 -15.05
N PRO A 31 13.28 -5.42 -14.57
CA PRO A 31 12.35 -5.14 -13.48
C PRO A 31 10.91 -5.29 -13.95
N ASP A 32 10.07 -5.88 -13.09
CA ASP A 32 8.62 -5.79 -13.19
C ASP A 32 8.13 -4.82 -12.14
N TYR A 33 7.88 -3.57 -12.55
CA TYR A 33 7.41 -2.53 -11.66
C TYR A 33 6.16 -3.00 -10.92
N SER A 34 6.25 -2.99 -9.60
CA SER A 34 5.28 -3.61 -8.72
C SER A 34 4.99 -2.68 -7.53
N ALA A 35 3.86 -2.92 -6.88
CA ALA A 35 3.42 -2.20 -5.72
C ALA A 35 2.81 -3.17 -4.72
N ALA A 36 3.29 -3.11 -3.48
CA ALA A 36 2.48 -3.55 -2.34
C ALA A 36 1.55 -2.39 -2.00
N TYR A 37 0.33 -2.47 -2.50
CA TYR A 37 -0.68 -1.43 -2.43
C TYR A 37 -1.59 -1.64 -1.22
N VAL A 38 -1.90 -0.57 -0.48
CA VAL A 38 -2.81 -0.63 0.67
C VAL A 38 -3.95 0.36 0.52
N THR A 39 -5.16 -0.12 0.85
CA THR A 39 -6.34 0.71 1.06
C THR A 39 -6.74 0.67 2.53
N LEU A 40 -6.84 1.83 3.16
CA LEU A 40 -7.42 2.01 4.49
C LEU A 40 -8.91 2.34 4.32
N GLU A 41 -9.76 1.39 4.69
CA GLU A 41 -11.22 1.55 4.62
C GLU A 41 -11.70 2.26 5.89
N THR A 42 -12.64 3.20 5.78
CA THR A 42 -13.15 3.97 6.91
C THR A 42 -14.66 3.81 7.08
N ASP A 43 -15.19 4.29 8.21
CA ASP A 43 -16.63 4.37 8.48
C ASP A 43 -17.31 5.63 7.93
N ASP A 44 -16.60 6.44 7.14
CA ASP A 44 -17.15 7.66 6.57
C ASP A 44 -18.29 7.35 5.57
N PRO A 45 -19.50 7.92 5.76
CA PRO A 45 -20.65 7.64 4.89
C PRO A 45 -20.49 8.19 3.47
N GLY A 46 -19.54 9.10 3.23
CA GLY A 46 -19.16 9.59 1.91
C GLY A 46 -18.18 8.67 1.17
N GLY A 47 -17.75 7.57 1.79
CA GLY A 47 -16.85 6.59 1.20
C GLY A 47 -15.39 6.99 1.25
N LEU A 48 -14.98 7.84 2.20
CA LEU A 48 -13.58 8.22 2.36
C LEU A 48 -12.70 6.98 2.61
N SER A 49 -11.60 6.90 1.87
CA SER A 49 -10.59 5.85 2.03
C SER A 49 -9.18 6.42 1.85
N GLY A 50 -8.21 5.83 2.54
CA GLY A 50 -6.80 6.16 2.42
C GLY A 50 -6.11 5.21 1.45
N HIS A 51 -5.23 5.72 0.61
CA HIS A 51 -4.49 4.90 -0.33
C HIS A 51 -2.99 5.13 -0.19
N GLY A 52 -2.22 4.06 -0.19
CA GLY A 52 -0.76 4.10 -0.08
C GLY A 52 -0.11 2.95 -0.82
N LEU A 53 1.18 3.08 -1.10
CA LEU A 53 1.96 2.01 -1.69
C LEU A 53 3.43 2.11 -1.30
N THR A 54 4.12 0.98 -1.35
CA THR A 54 5.57 0.92 -1.51
C THR A 54 5.91 0.30 -2.86
N PHE A 55 6.90 0.87 -3.53
CA PHE A 55 7.36 0.42 -4.85
C PHE A 55 8.39 -0.70 -4.72
N THR A 56 8.27 -1.68 -5.61
CA THR A 56 9.20 -2.82 -5.74
C THR A 56 9.41 -3.14 -7.22
N THR A 57 10.40 -3.99 -7.53
CA THR A 57 10.77 -4.36 -8.91
C THR A 57 10.40 -5.81 -9.27
N GLY A 58 9.39 -6.39 -8.59
CA GLY A 58 8.82 -7.70 -8.93
C GLY A 58 8.88 -8.68 -7.76
N ARG A 59 9.89 -9.57 -7.75
CA ARG A 59 10.09 -10.54 -6.65
C ARG A 59 10.25 -9.82 -5.31
N GLY A 60 9.63 -10.35 -4.26
CA GLY A 60 9.66 -9.77 -2.92
C GLY A 60 8.50 -8.81 -2.63
N THR A 61 7.67 -8.45 -3.62
CA THR A 61 6.45 -7.65 -3.39
C THR A 61 5.52 -8.33 -2.38
N GLU A 62 5.43 -9.65 -2.45
CA GLU A 62 4.64 -10.46 -1.52
C GLU A 62 5.09 -10.30 -0.06
N LEU A 63 6.40 -10.09 0.17
CA LEU A 63 6.94 -9.86 1.53
C LEU A 63 6.53 -8.48 2.05
N CYS A 64 6.52 -7.47 1.19
CA CYS A 64 6.03 -6.14 1.55
C CYS A 64 4.53 -6.16 1.85
N VAL A 65 3.74 -6.93 1.10
CA VAL A 65 2.31 -7.12 1.38
C VAL A 65 2.08 -7.77 2.76
N GLU A 66 2.83 -8.82 3.09
CA GLU A 66 2.75 -9.43 4.43
C GLU A 66 3.21 -8.47 5.54
N ALA A 67 4.22 -7.64 5.30
CA ALA A 67 4.63 -6.61 6.24
C ALA A 67 3.51 -5.58 6.49
N ILE A 68 2.78 -5.16 5.45
CA ILE A 68 1.61 -4.28 5.61
C ILE A 68 0.54 -4.97 6.46
N ARG A 69 0.23 -6.24 6.18
CA ARG A 69 -0.78 -7.01 6.94
C ARG A 69 -0.40 -7.14 8.41
N LEU A 70 0.88 -7.39 8.69
CA LEU A 70 1.40 -7.46 10.06
C LEU A 70 1.25 -6.13 10.81
N LEU A 71 1.46 -5.00 10.12
CA LEU A 71 1.40 -3.66 10.71
C LEU A 71 -0.01 -3.05 10.78
N ALA A 72 -1.00 -3.66 10.10
CA ALA A 72 -2.35 -3.13 10.00
C ALA A 72 -3.01 -2.86 11.36
N ASN A 73 -2.71 -3.69 12.37
CA ASN A 73 -3.24 -3.56 13.72
C ASN A 73 -2.82 -2.26 14.44
N HIS A 74 -1.77 -1.57 13.97
CA HIS A 74 -1.36 -0.29 14.54
C HIS A 74 -2.25 0.87 14.10
N VAL A 75 -3.00 0.74 13.00
CA VAL A 75 -3.83 1.81 12.44
C VAL A 75 -5.32 1.49 12.45
N VAL A 76 -5.70 0.22 12.34
CA VAL A 76 -7.10 -0.20 12.42
C VAL A 76 -7.67 0.16 13.80
N GLY A 77 -8.80 0.85 13.78
CA GLY A 77 -9.47 1.35 14.97
C GLY A 77 -9.03 2.76 15.39
N LEU A 78 -8.01 3.36 14.79
CA LEU A 78 -7.68 4.77 15.04
C LEU A 78 -8.66 5.71 14.33
N LYS A 79 -8.84 6.91 14.90
CA LYS A 79 -9.56 8.00 14.24
C LYS A 79 -8.58 8.84 13.43
N MET A 80 -9.01 9.30 12.26
CA MET A 80 -8.21 10.13 11.36
C MET A 80 -7.78 11.44 12.04
N GLU A 81 -8.66 12.03 12.85
CA GLU A 81 -8.38 13.26 13.59
C GLU A 81 -7.30 13.07 14.66
N ASP A 82 -7.22 11.87 15.27
CA ASP A 82 -6.16 11.56 16.24
C ASP A 82 -4.79 11.43 15.54
N ILE A 83 -4.79 10.89 14.32
CA ILE A 83 -3.58 10.75 13.48
C ILE A 83 -3.10 12.12 12.98
N ALA A 84 -4.02 13.02 12.65
CA ALA A 84 -3.72 14.34 12.10
C ALA A 84 -3.55 15.45 13.14
N ALA A 85 -3.63 15.12 14.44
CA ALA A 85 -3.70 16.11 15.51
C ALA A 85 -2.43 16.98 15.65
N ASP A 86 -1.29 16.51 15.13
CA ASP A 86 0.01 17.20 15.19
C ASP A 86 0.55 17.64 13.81
N MET A 87 -0.28 17.56 12.77
CA MET A 87 0.05 18.07 11.43
C MET A 87 -0.21 19.58 11.27
#